data_AF-A0A842WLS5-F1
#
_entry.id   AF-A0A842WLS5-F1
#
_cell.length_a   1.000
_cell.length_b   1.000
_cell.length_c   1.000
_cell.angle_alpha   90.00
_cell.angle_beta   90.00
_cell.angle_gamma   90.00
#
_symmetry.space_group_name_H-M   'P 1'
#
loop_
_entity.id
_entity.type
_entity.pdbx_description
1 polymer ?
#
loop_
_entity_poly.entity_id
_entity_poly.type
_entity_poly.pdbx_seq_one_letter_code
_entity_poly.pdbx_strand_id
1 'polypeptide(L)'
;MSEDIEKRMPHLVRVLTSKRSHWHGSDPEEYIRSIAEFDPTPNGTYMPYIVKQVSQDKLKLPEDGKRIHDALKYFHANKNKSGWEGHKDVHQYDKWRDLEDTVEKHEPVKSRSEKIKDIKSEGARVIVDVELPVKGGKRNLHYKAIEITTPEAACTYGRGSRWCTTDPGTASSYLEHGPLYIAIKNGEKIFQANHDFSQFMGIKDNPAIMLSAPTDYFLSKIADRIPETRKGIAKLRRMSPDYPGKPPIE
;
A
#
# COMPACT_ATOMS: atom_id res chain seq x y z
N MET A 1 -0.57 15.40 12.17
CA MET A 1 -1.21 16.56 11.50
C MET A 1 -0.31 17.78 11.68
N SER A 2 -0.16 18.63 10.66
CA SER A 2 0.74 19.80 10.73
C SER A 2 0.15 20.92 11.60
N GLU A 3 1.02 21.65 12.30
CA GLU A 3 0.70 22.84 13.10
C GLU A 3 -0.04 23.91 12.26
N ASP A 4 0.23 23.95 10.96
CA ASP A 4 -0.42 24.88 10.02
C ASP A 4 -1.91 24.56 9.79
N ILE A 5 -2.27 23.28 9.82
CA ILE A 5 -3.66 22.84 9.67
C ILE A 5 -4.46 23.21 10.93
N GLU A 6 -3.88 22.98 12.11
CA GLU A 6 -4.51 23.32 13.39
C GLU A 6 -4.74 24.84 13.52
N LYS A 7 -3.77 25.66 13.11
CA LYS A 7 -3.94 27.14 13.06
C LYS A 7 -5.09 27.58 12.16
N ARG A 8 -5.42 26.81 11.12
CA ARG A 8 -6.49 27.10 10.16
C ARG A 8 -7.82 26.44 10.55
N MET A 9 -7.84 25.58 11.56
CA MET A 9 -9.02 24.79 11.96
C MET A 9 -10.28 25.65 12.15
N PRO A 10 -10.25 26.80 12.87
CA PRO A 10 -11.46 27.62 13.05
C PRO A 10 -12.04 28.12 11.72
N HIS A 11 -11.18 28.43 10.75
CA HIS A 11 -11.61 28.86 9.43
C HIS A 11 -12.20 27.69 8.62
N LEU A 12 -11.55 26.52 8.65
CA LEU A 12 -12.02 25.32 7.94
C LEU A 12 -13.37 24.85 8.48
N VAL A 13 -13.55 24.82 9.81
CA VAL A 13 -14.83 24.53 10.47
C VAL A 13 -15.91 25.50 9.99
N ARG A 14 -15.60 26.80 9.95
CA ARG A 14 -16.53 27.81 9.45
C ARG A 14 -16.91 27.56 7.98
N VAL A 15 -15.96 27.23 7.11
CA VAL A 15 -16.24 26.93 5.70
C VAL A 15 -17.11 25.69 5.56
N LEU A 16 -16.79 24.62 6.29
CA LEU A 16 -17.55 23.37 6.29
C LEU A 16 -19.00 23.58 6.75
N THR A 17 -19.18 24.32 7.84
CA THR A 17 -20.49 24.54 8.48
C THR A 17 -21.29 25.70 7.87
N SER A 18 -20.69 26.52 6.99
CA SER A 18 -21.33 27.71 6.39
C SER A 18 -22.60 27.39 5.59
N LYS A 19 -22.71 26.17 5.05
CA LYS A 19 -23.90 25.65 4.36
C LYS A 19 -24.58 24.57 5.20
N ARG A 20 -25.01 24.95 6.40
CA ARG A 20 -25.63 24.16 7.50
C ARG A 20 -26.62 23.05 7.11
N SER A 21 -27.14 23.01 5.88
CA SER A 21 -28.10 22.01 5.42
C SER A 21 -27.51 20.66 4.99
N HIS A 22 -26.19 20.53 4.81
CA HIS A 22 -25.57 19.31 4.23
C HIS A 22 -24.60 18.57 5.17
N TRP A 23 -24.36 19.05 6.39
CA TRP A 23 -23.49 18.39 7.36
C TRP A 23 -24.33 17.74 8.47
N HIS A 24 -24.22 16.42 8.59
CA HIS A 24 -24.96 15.61 9.57
C HIS A 24 -24.04 14.95 10.62
N GLY A 25 -22.75 15.29 10.64
CA GLY A 25 -21.79 14.76 11.60
C GLY A 25 -22.01 15.32 13.02
N SER A 26 -21.37 14.70 14.01
CA SER A 26 -21.38 15.15 15.40
C SER A 26 -20.21 16.08 15.74
N ASP A 27 -19.07 15.96 15.03
CA ASP A 27 -17.87 16.79 15.25
C ASP A 27 -17.25 17.28 13.91
N PRO A 28 -17.33 18.58 13.59
CA PRO A 28 -16.75 19.14 12.37
C PRO A 28 -15.23 19.09 12.34
N GLU A 29 -14.56 19.19 13.49
CA GLU A 29 -13.12 19.18 13.57
C GLU A 29 -12.58 17.78 13.29
N GLU A 30 -13.18 16.75 13.91
CA GLU A 30 -12.84 15.35 13.63
C GLU A 30 -12.97 15.02 12.14
N TYR A 31 -14.04 15.51 11.50
CA TYR A 31 -14.21 15.33 10.06
C TYR A 31 -13.16 16.09 9.24
N ILE A 32 -12.77 17.30 9.63
CA ILE A 32 -11.67 18.01 8.96
C ILE A 32 -10.33 17.29 9.15
N ARG A 33 -10.11 16.65 10.30
CA ARG A 33 -8.92 15.83 10.54
C ARG A 33 -8.89 14.61 9.60
N SER A 34 -10.01 13.95 9.32
CA SER A 34 -10.05 12.87 8.33
C SER A 34 -9.85 13.37 6.89
N ILE A 35 -10.33 14.58 6.57
CA ILE A 35 -10.07 15.22 5.26
C ILE A 35 -8.57 15.42 5.01
N ALA A 36 -7.77 15.64 6.06
CA ALA A 36 -6.33 15.89 5.94
C ALA A 36 -5.55 14.72 5.31
N GLU A 37 -6.09 13.50 5.35
CA GLU A 37 -5.50 12.33 4.69
C GLU A 37 -5.48 12.46 3.15
N PHE A 38 -6.38 13.28 2.59
CA PHE A 38 -6.51 13.48 1.15
C PHE A 38 -5.70 14.69 0.62
N ASP A 39 -5.09 15.50 1.49
CA ASP A 39 -4.16 16.55 1.05
C ASP A 39 -2.75 15.95 0.84
N PRO A 40 -2.19 15.99 -0.38
CA PRO A 40 -0.87 15.42 -0.66
C PRO A 40 0.29 16.27 -0.10
N THR A 41 0.02 17.44 0.48
CA THR A 41 1.05 18.36 1.00
C THR A 41 1.13 18.27 2.53
N PRO A 42 2.36 18.29 3.10
CA PRO A 42 2.54 18.14 4.55
C PRO A 42 1.88 19.27 5.37
N ASN A 43 1.70 20.45 4.78
CA ASN A 43 1.16 21.64 5.45
C ASN A 43 -0.32 21.89 5.17
N GLY A 44 -1.01 20.96 4.49
CA GLY A 44 -2.43 21.12 4.18
C GLY A 44 -2.71 22.32 3.26
N THR A 45 -1.88 22.52 2.24
CA THR A 45 -1.99 23.64 1.27
C THR A 45 -3.34 23.65 0.58
N TYR A 46 -3.89 22.47 0.29
CA TYR A 46 -5.13 22.27 -0.46
C TYR A 46 -6.34 22.00 0.43
N MET A 47 -6.16 21.87 1.75
CA MET A 47 -7.25 21.73 2.72
C MET A 47 -8.41 22.72 2.52
N PRO A 48 -8.18 24.04 2.31
CA PRO A 48 -9.28 24.97 2.10
C PRO A 48 -10.08 24.66 0.82
N TYR A 49 -9.42 24.12 -0.21
CA TYR A 49 -10.07 23.72 -1.45
C TYR A 49 -10.91 22.45 -1.24
N ILE A 50 -10.34 21.41 -0.63
CA ILE A 50 -11.05 20.14 -0.38
C ILE A 50 -12.28 20.39 0.51
N VAL A 51 -12.11 21.11 1.63
CA VAL A 51 -13.22 21.45 2.54
C VAL A 51 -14.31 22.26 1.84
N LYS A 52 -13.95 23.18 0.94
CA LYS A 52 -14.92 23.93 0.13
C LYS A 52 -15.70 23.02 -0.83
N GLN A 53 -15.06 22.04 -1.46
CA GLN A 53 -15.73 21.12 -2.38
C GLN A 53 -16.71 20.19 -1.65
N VAL A 54 -16.31 19.70 -0.47
CA VAL A 54 -17.17 18.88 0.41
C VAL A 54 -18.35 19.71 0.93
N SER A 55 -18.12 20.94 1.41
CA SER A 55 -19.20 21.79 1.92
C SER A 55 -20.23 22.21 0.87
N GLN A 56 -19.89 22.04 -0.42
CA GLN A 56 -20.75 22.29 -1.56
C GLN A 56 -21.37 21.02 -2.15
N ASP A 57 -21.19 19.86 -1.51
CA ASP A 57 -21.63 18.53 -1.99
C ASP A 57 -21.09 18.18 -3.40
N LYS A 58 -19.96 18.79 -3.79
CA LYS A 58 -19.29 18.51 -5.06
C LYS A 58 -18.36 17.31 -4.96
N LEU A 59 -17.85 17.03 -3.76
CA LEU A 59 -16.89 15.97 -3.45
C LEU A 59 -17.42 15.11 -2.30
N LYS A 60 -17.46 13.78 -2.49
CA LYS A 60 -17.91 12.82 -1.48
C LYS A 60 -16.72 12.07 -0.90
N LEU A 61 -16.58 12.09 0.42
CA LEU A 61 -15.50 11.43 1.13
C LEU A 61 -16.07 10.38 2.08
N PRO A 62 -15.45 9.19 2.16
CA PRO A 62 -14.13 8.84 1.60
C PRO A 62 -14.12 8.36 0.14
N GLU A 63 -15.27 8.24 -0.53
CA GLU A 63 -15.42 7.55 -1.81
C GLU A 63 -14.57 8.13 -2.95
N ASP A 64 -14.54 9.45 -3.10
CA ASP A 64 -13.72 10.15 -4.11
C ASP A 64 -12.33 10.52 -3.57
N GLY A 65 -12.00 10.16 -2.32
CA GLY A 65 -10.82 10.62 -1.59
C GLY A 65 -9.49 10.31 -2.28
N LYS A 66 -9.32 9.09 -2.79
CA LYS A 66 -8.11 8.71 -3.53
C LYS A 66 -7.95 9.52 -4.83
N ARG A 67 -9.05 9.76 -5.55
CA ARG A 67 -9.02 10.47 -6.84
C ARG A 67 -8.61 11.92 -6.66
N ILE A 68 -9.18 12.60 -5.68
CA ILE A 68 -8.82 14.00 -5.39
C ILE A 68 -7.38 14.10 -4.86
N HIS A 69 -6.92 13.14 -4.04
CA HIS A 69 -5.53 13.09 -3.60
C HIS A 69 -4.56 12.98 -4.78
N ASP A 70 -4.80 12.02 -5.68
CA ASP A 70 -3.95 11.78 -6.85
C ASP A 70 -3.94 12.99 -7.81
N ALA A 71 -5.11 13.59 -8.06
CA ALA A 71 -5.23 14.79 -8.88
C ALA A 71 -4.46 15.98 -8.28
N LEU A 72 -4.62 16.23 -6.97
CA LEU A 72 -3.89 17.31 -6.28
C LEU A 72 -2.39 17.05 -6.24
N LYS A 73 -1.95 15.79 -6.10
CA LYS A 73 -0.53 15.39 -6.09
C LYS A 73 0.10 15.70 -7.44
N TYR A 74 -0.56 15.31 -8.53
CA TYR A 74 -0.09 15.62 -9.88
C TYR A 74 -0.10 17.12 -10.15
N PHE A 75 -1.19 17.81 -9.79
CA PHE A 75 -1.33 19.25 -9.94
C PHE A 75 -0.21 20.01 -9.23
N HIS A 76 0.07 19.66 -7.96
CA HIS A 76 1.11 20.30 -7.16
C HIS A 76 2.49 20.21 -7.84
N ALA A 77 2.82 19.05 -8.37
CA ALA A 77 4.11 18.80 -9.02
C ALA A 77 4.24 19.44 -10.42
N ASN A 78 3.13 19.73 -11.11
CA ASN A 78 3.16 20.07 -12.54
C ASN A 78 2.60 21.46 -12.90
N LYS A 79 1.79 22.10 -12.05
CA LYS A 79 1.11 23.39 -12.33
C LYS A 79 2.02 24.55 -12.76
N ASN A 80 3.31 24.48 -12.44
CA ASN A 80 4.30 25.51 -12.77
C ASN A 80 5.20 25.15 -13.97
N LYS A 81 5.03 23.97 -14.57
CA LYS A 81 5.82 23.55 -15.74
C LYS A 81 5.33 24.28 -17.00
N SER A 82 6.23 24.48 -17.97
CA SER A 82 5.97 25.25 -19.19
C SER A 82 4.89 24.64 -20.11
N GLY A 83 4.61 23.34 -19.99
CA GLY A 83 3.58 22.62 -20.75
C GLY A 83 2.26 22.41 -20.00
N TRP A 84 2.00 23.14 -18.92
CA TRP A 84 0.73 23.05 -18.20
C TRP A 84 -0.33 23.98 -18.83
N GLU A 85 -1.37 23.38 -19.40
CA GLU A 85 -2.54 24.03 -19.98
C GLU A 85 -3.72 23.95 -19.01
N GLY A 86 -3.81 24.93 -18.11
CA GLY A 86 -4.88 25.03 -17.13
C GLY A 86 -4.60 26.12 -16.10
N HIS A 87 -5.53 26.32 -15.17
CA HIS A 87 -5.33 27.25 -14.06
C HIS A 87 -4.21 26.76 -13.13
N LYS A 88 -3.33 27.66 -12.71
CA LYS A 88 -2.22 27.36 -11.77
C LYS A 88 -2.62 27.46 -10.30
N ASP A 89 -3.76 28.08 -10.05
CA ASP A 89 -4.40 28.13 -8.73
C ASP A 89 -5.55 27.13 -8.70
N VAL A 90 -5.54 26.24 -7.70
CA VAL A 90 -6.56 25.20 -7.54
C VAL A 90 -7.94 25.81 -7.31
N HIS A 91 -8.02 27.00 -6.71
CA HIS A 91 -9.29 27.63 -6.37
C HIS A 91 -10.04 28.19 -7.59
N GLN A 92 -9.40 28.21 -8.76
CA GLN A 92 -10.02 28.58 -10.04
C GLN A 92 -10.79 27.43 -10.68
N TYR A 93 -10.61 26.19 -10.21
CA TYR A 93 -11.47 25.07 -10.59
C TYR A 93 -12.73 25.10 -9.71
N ASP A 94 -13.88 25.36 -10.32
CA ASP A 94 -15.14 25.41 -9.56
C ASP A 94 -15.55 24.02 -9.05
N LYS A 95 -15.37 22.98 -9.87
CA LYS A 95 -15.57 21.58 -9.50
C LYS A 95 -14.24 20.85 -9.48
N TRP A 96 -14.07 19.97 -8.50
CA TRP A 96 -12.87 19.13 -8.43
C TRP A 96 -12.71 18.19 -9.63
N ARG A 97 -13.80 17.82 -10.31
CA ARG A 97 -13.74 17.05 -11.56
C ARG A 97 -13.08 17.81 -12.70
N ASP A 98 -13.21 19.14 -12.76
CA ASP A 98 -12.55 19.95 -13.78
C ASP A 98 -11.01 19.95 -13.58
N LEU A 99 -10.57 19.87 -12.32
CA LEU A 99 -9.16 19.65 -11.97
C LEU A 99 -8.70 18.26 -12.41
N GLU A 100 -9.51 17.22 -12.14
CA GLU A 100 -9.23 15.84 -12.55
C GLU A 100 -9.08 15.73 -14.07
N ASP A 101 -10.02 16.28 -14.83
CA ASP A 101 -9.99 16.31 -16.30
C ASP A 101 -8.75 17.06 -16.82
N THR A 102 -8.36 18.14 -16.14
CA THR A 102 -7.16 18.90 -16.51
C THR A 102 -5.90 18.09 -16.25
N VAL A 103 -5.82 17.41 -15.11
CA VAL A 103 -4.71 16.52 -14.78
C VAL A 103 -4.63 15.37 -15.78
N GLU A 104 -5.75 14.73 -16.14
CA GLU A 104 -5.78 13.59 -17.06
C GLU A 104 -5.26 13.96 -18.46
N LYS A 105 -5.53 15.18 -18.94
CA LYS A 105 -4.97 15.69 -20.22
C LYS A 105 -3.46 15.84 -20.19
N HIS A 106 -2.88 16.11 -19.02
CA HIS A 106 -1.46 16.34 -18.84
C HIS A 106 -0.70 15.12 -18.34
N GLU A 107 -1.39 14.15 -17.74
CA GLU A 107 -0.77 12.93 -17.27
C GLU A 107 -0.34 12.13 -18.51
N PRO A 108 0.97 11.83 -18.68
CA PRO A 108 1.37 10.91 -19.72
C PRO A 108 0.63 9.59 -19.50
N VAL A 109 0.02 9.05 -20.56
CA VAL A 109 -0.65 7.74 -20.50
C VAL A 109 0.38 6.71 -20.04
N LYS A 110 0.41 6.44 -18.73
CA LYS A 110 1.36 5.49 -18.16
C LYS A 110 1.10 4.14 -18.81
N SER A 111 2.16 3.55 -19.34
CA SER A 111 2.11 2.18 -19.82
C SER A 111 1.65 1.25 -18.69
N ARG A 112 1.05 0.11 -19.04
CA ARG A 112 0.64 -0.91 -18.05
C ARG A 112 1.82 -1.30 -17.13
N SER A 113 3.04 -1.27 -17.65
CA SER A 113 4.28 -1.56 -16.91
C SER A 113 4.63 -0.48 -15.87
N GLU A 114 4.43 0.80 -16.18
CA GLU A 114 4.67 1.91 -15.24
C GLU A 114 3.63 1.93 -14.13
N LYS A 115 2.35 1.72 -14.45
CA LYS A 115 1.31 1.58 -13.42
C LYS A 115 1.60 0.43 -12.46
N ILE A 116 2.12 -0.70 -12.98
CA ILE A 116 2.56 -1.83 -12.16
C ILE A 116 3.76 -1.45 -11.28
N LYS A 117 4.69 -0.64 -11.78
CA LYS A 117 5.86 -0.20 -11.00
C LYS A 117 5.44 0.69 -9.84
N ASP A 118 4.53 1.63 -10.07
CA ASP A 118 4.02 2.55 -9.05
C ASP A 118 3.27 1.79 -7.93
N ILE A 119 2.38 0.86 -8.31
CA ILE A 119 1.69 -0.03 -7.36
C ILE A 119 2.69 -0.83 -6.50
N LYS A 120 3.76 -1.33 -7.11
CA LYS A 120 4.82 -2.05 -6.40
C LYS A 120 5.64 -1.14 -5.48
N SER A 121 5.80 0.14 -5.78
CA SER A 121 6.55 1.07 -4.92
C SER A 121 5.72 1.66 -3.78
N GLU A 122 4.41 1.86 -3.98
CA GLU A 122 3.53 2.47 -2.97
C GLU A 122 3.04 1.45 -1.93
N GLY A 123 2.90 0.18 -2.32
CA GLY A 123 2.30 -0.86 -1.49
C GLY A 123 3.20 -2.05 -1.16
N ALA A 124 4.48 -2.00 -1.52
CA ALA A 124 5.41 -3.08 -1.24
C ALA A 124 6.83 -2.60 -0.94
N ARG A 125 7.48 -3.26 0.02
CA ARG A 125 8.88 -3.02 0.36
C ARG A 125 9.65 -4.33 0.49
N VAL A 126 10.90 -4.32 0.04
CA VAL A 126 11.80 -5.47 0.22
C VAL A 126 12.32 -5.46 1.65
N ILE A 127 11.98 -6.50 2.41
CA ILE A 127 12.40 -6.65 3.80
C ILE A 127 13.57 -7.60 3.97
N VAL A 128 13.82 -8.51 3.04
CA VAL A 128 15.02 -9.37 3.04
C VAL A 128 15.43 -9.55 1.59
N ASP A 129 16.72 -9.43 1.32
CA ASP A 129 17.34 -9.66 0.01
C ASP A 129 18.70 -10.30 0.28
N VAL A 130 18.82 -11.60 0.03
CA VAL A 130 20.03 -12.39 0.36
C VAL A 130 20.42 -13.28 -0.79
N GLU A 131 21.73 -13.38 -1.00
CA GLU A 131 22.33 -14.28 -1.97
C GLU A 131 23.15 -15.33 -1.21
N LEU A 132 22.87 -16.61 -1.48
CA LEU A 132 23.47 -17.75 -0.79
C LEU A 132 24.31 -18.57 -1.76
N PRO A 133 25.58 -18.87 -1.44
CA PRO A 133 26.40 -19.72 -2.27
C PRO A 133 25.90 -21.16 -2.24
N VAL A 134 25.89 -21.82 -3.40
CA VAL A 134 25.59 -23.25 -3.51
C VAL A 134 26.91 -24.01 -3.59
N LYS A 135 27.20 -24.84 -2.59
CA LYS A 135 28.42 -25.68 -2.58
C LYS A 135 28.41 -26.60 -3.80
N GLY A 136 29.40 -26.45 -4.69
CA GLY A 136 29.52 -27.22 -5.93
C GLY A 136 28.62 -26.75 -7.08
N GLY A 137 27.87 -25.66 -6.93
CA GLY A 137 27.00 -25.10 -7.97
C GLY A 137 27.69 -24.00 -8.79
N LYS A 138 27.22 -23.80 -10.04
CA LYS A 138 27.67 -22.69 -10.91
C LYS A 138 26.96 -21.35 -10.63
N ARG A 139 25.90 -21.34 -9.82
CA ARG A 139 25.06 -20.17 -9.54
C ARG A 139 24.63 -20.13 -8.08
N ASN A 140 24.59 -18.92 -7.51
CA ASN A 140 24.07 -18.66 -6.17
C ASN A 140 22.54 -18.75 -6.15
N LEU A 141 21.97 -18.99 -4.96
CA LEU A 141 20.53 -18.85 -4.73
C LEU A 141 20.23 -17.44 -4.26
N HIS A 142 19.32 -16.78 -4.95
CA HIS A 142 18.83 -15.46 -4.58
C HIS A 142 17.47 -15.58 -3.90
N TYR A 143 17.34 -15.06 -2.69
CA TYR A 143 16.09 -15.05 -1.94
C TYR A 143 15.68 -13.63 -1.59
N LYS A 144 14.39 -13.34 -1.74
CA LYS A 144 13.80 -12.05 -1.45
C LYS A 144 12.48 -12.21 -0.70
N ALA A 145 12.30 -11.47 0.38
CA ALA A 145 11.02 -11.31 1.05
C ALA A 145 10.51 -9.88 0.79
N ILE A 146 9.25 -9.80 0.36
CA ILE A 146 8.56 -8.55 0.08
C ILE A 146 7.40 -8.46 1.05
N GLU A 147 7.38 -7.38 1.83
CA GLU A 147 6.22 -7.01 2.61
C GLU A 147 5.25 -6.22 1.74
N ILE A 148 3.98 -6.53 1.86
CA ILE A 148 2.87 -5.95 1.11
C ILE A 148 1.90 -5.32 2.10
N THR A 149 1.55 -4.05 1.87
CA THR A 149 0.72 -3.25 2.78
C THR A 149 -0.56 -2.73 2.12
N THR A 150 -0.73 -2.89 0.80
CA THR A 150 -1.93 -2.44 0.09
C THR A 150 -2.59 -3.55 -0.74
N PRO A 151 -3.92 -3.54 -0.89
CA PRO A 151 -4.65 -4.51 -1.72
C PRO A 151 -4.16 -4.54 -3.17
N GLU A 152 -3.82 -3.39 -3.74
CA GLU A 152 -3.36 -3.28 -5.13
C GLU A 152 -2.00 -3.95 -5.33
N ALA A 153 -1.10 -3.80 -4.35
CA ALA A 153 0.18 -4.48 -4.36
C ALA A 153 0.02 -5.99 -4.14
N ALA A 154 -0.89 -6.41 -3.24
CA ALA A 154 -1.22 -7.81 -3.03
C ALA A 154 -1.74 -8.46 -4.31
N CYS A 155 -2.67 -7.80 -5.00
CA CYS A 155 -3.19 -8.26 -6.29
C CYS A 155 -2.08 -8.35 -7.34
N THR A 156 -1.23 -7.33 -7.42
CA THR A 156 -0.15 -7.24 -8.41
C THR A 156 0.92 -8.30 -8.20
N TYR A 157 1.39 -8.48 -6.97
CA TYR A 157 2.36 -9.51 -6.62
C TYR A 157 1.75 -10.91 -6.54
N GLY A 158 0.44 -11.04 -6.36
CA GLY A 158 -0.28 -12.31 -6.39
C GLY A 158 -0.48 -12.88 -7.80
N ARG A 159 -0.41 -12.08 -8.87
CA ARG A 159 -0.66 -12.53 -10.25
C ARG A 159 0.08 -13.83 -10.61
N GLY A 160 -0.63 -14.82 -11.16
CA GLY A 160 -0.06 -16.12 -11.52
C GLY A 160 0.05 -17.11 -10.34
N SER A 161 -0.47 -16.76 -9.17
CA SER A 161 -0.76 -17.69 -8.07
C SER A 161 -2.26 -17.97 -7.99
N ARG A 162 -2.64 -18.92 -7.13
CA ARG A 162 -4.04 -19.17 -6.73
C ARG A 162 -4.40 -18.51 -5.40
N TRP A 163 -3.63 -17.53 -4.94
CA TRP A 163 -3.91 -16.88 -3.67
C TRP A 163 -5.18 -16.05 -3.75
N CYS A 164 -6.03 -16.14 -2.72
CA CYS A 164 -7.26 -15.36 -2.63
C CYS A 164 -6.99 -13.85 -2.56
N THR A 165 -5.78 -13.44 -2.14
CA THR A 165 -5.28 -12.05 -2.12
C THR A 165 -5.00 -11.48 -3.52
N THR A 166 -5.30 -12.23 -4.58
CA THR A 166 -5.38 -11.71 -5.96
C THR A 166 -6.68 -10.95 -6.24
N ASP A 167 -7.68 -11.08 -5.36
CA ASP A 167 -8.90 -10.28 -5.33
C ASP A 167 -8.74 -9.10 -4.34
N PRO A 168 -9.10 -7.85 -4.72
CA PRO A 168 -8.93 -6.68 -3.86
C PRO A 168 -9.73 -6.75 -2.55
N GLY A 169 -10.98 -7.23 -2.58
CA GLY A 169 -11.81 -7.28 -1.37
C GLY A 169 -11.27 -8.27 -0.36
N THR A 170 -10.82 -9.42 -0.84
CA THR A 170 -10.16 -10.42 0.00
C THR A 170 -8.81 -9.91 0.51
N ALA A 171 -8.00 -9.30 -0.35
CA ALA A 171 -6.71 -8.72 0.06
C ALA A 171 -6.86 -7.67 1.17
N SER A 172 -7.86 -6.80 1.09
CA SER A 172 -8.16 -5.81 2.14
C SER A 172 -8.40 -6.47 3.50
N SER A 173 -9.25 -7.50 3.56
CA SER A 173 -9.56 -8.21 4.81
C SER A 173 -8.32 -8.84 5.45
N TYR A 174 -7.40 -9.40 4.65
CA TYR A 174 -6.14 -9.92 5.19
C TYR A 174 -5.23 -8.80 5.74
N LEU A 175 -5.21 -7.65 5.06
CA LEU A 175 -4.37 -6.51 5.42
C LEU A 175 -4.85 -5.75 6.65
N GLU A 176 -6.14 -5.86 7.02
CA GLU A 176 -6.67 -5.35 8.29
C GLU A 176 -5.96 -5.95 9.52
N HIS A 177 -5.53 -7.21 9.41
CA HIS A 177 -4.81 -7.90 10.48
C HIS A 177 -3.30 -7.64 10.48
N GLY A 178 -2.78 -7.00 9.43
CA GLY A 178 -1.35 -6.71 9.26
C GLY A 178 -0.83 -7.07 7.86
N PRO A 179 0.45 -6.77 7.59
CA PRO A 179 1.01 -6.94 6.26
C PRO A 179 1.02 -8.40 5.78
N LEU A 180 0.99 -8.56 4.46
CA LEU A 180 1.24 -9.85 3.80
C LEU A 180 2.71 -9.93 3.40
N TYR A 181 3.27 -11.14 3.42
CA TYR A 181 4.65 -11.36 3.00
C TYR A 181 4.71 -12.33 1.83
N ILE A 182 5.46 -11.96 0.79
CA ILE A 182 5.70 -12.81 -0.37
C ILE A 182 7.17 -13.12 -0.44
N ALA A 183 7.49 -14.41 -0.46
CA ALA A 183 8.84 -14.88 -0.66
C ALA A 183 9.08 -15.26 -2.13
N ILE A 184 10.25 -14.88 -2.63
CA ILE A 184 10.72 -15.09 -4.00
C ILE A 184 12.09 -15.75 -3.94
N LYS A 185 12.31 -16.78 -4.76
CA LYS A 185 13.57 -17.48 -4.95
C LYS A 185 13.95 -17.43 -6.43
N ASN A 186 15.12 -16.89 -6.76
CA ASN A 186 15.63 -16.76 -8.14
C ASN A 186 14.62 -16.09 -9.11
N GLY A 187 13.85 -15.12 -8.62
CA GLY A 187 12.80 -14.44 -9.40
C GLY A 187 11.44 -15.16 -9.43
N GLU A 188 11.35 -16.38 -8.91
CA GLU A 188 10.09 -17.14 -8.82
C GLU A 188 9.46 -17.04 -7.43
N LYS A 189 8.14 -16.86 -7.36
CA LYS A 189 7.41 -16.84 -6.08
C LYS A 189 7.47 -18.23 -5.46
N ILE A 190 7.61 -18.30 -4.13
CA ILE A 190 7.61 -19.59 -3.43
C ILE A 190 6.41 -19.72 -2.49
N PHE A 191 6.09 -18.68 -1.73
CA PHE A 191 4.92 -18.66 -0.84
C PHE A 191 4.44 -17.25 -0.54
N GLN A 192 3.21 -17.17 -0.04
CA GLN A 192 2.64 -16.02 0.67
C GLN A 192 2.39 -16.41 2.13
N ALA A 193 2.60 -15.47 3.06
CA ALA A 193 2.31 -15.60 4.47
C ALA A 193 1.55 -14.38 5.00
N ASN A 194 0.80 -14.57 6.06
CA ASN A 194 0.20 -13.49 6.84
C ASN A 194 1.21 -12.84 7.80
N HIS A 195 0.78 -11.78 8.49
CA HIS A 195 1.65 -10.89 9.26
C HIS A 195 2.50 -11.58 10.34
N ASP A 196 1.99 -12.65 10.94
CA ASP A 196 2.64 -13.40 12.02
C ASP A 196 3.20 -14.76 11.55
N PHE A 197 3.11 -15.03 10.26
CA PHE A 197 3.56 -16.30 9.68
C PHE A 197 2.80 -17.49 10.31
N SER A 198 1.56 -17.33 10.78
CA SER A 198 0.75 -18.46 11.27
C SER A 198 0.06 -19.23 10.14
N GLN A 199 -0.13 -18.57 8.99
CA GLN A 199 -0.69 -19.12 7.76
C GLN A 199 0.28 -18.93 6.60
N PHE A 200 0.44 -19.98 5.79
CA PHE A 200 1.28 -19.98 4.60
C PHE A 200 0.58 -20.68 3.45
N MET A 201 0.81 -20.17 2.26
CA MET A 201 0.29 -20.75 1.04
C MET A 201 1.38 -20.76 -0.04
N GLY A 202 1.66 -21.94 -0.60
CA GLY A 202 2.41 -22.05 -1.83
C GLY A 202 1.64 -21.49 -3.02
N ILE A 203 2.28 -21.38 -4.19
CA ILE A 203 1.70 -20.74 -5.39
C ILE A 203 0.36 -21.36 -5.82
N LYS A 204 0.20 -22.68 -5.62
CA LYS A 204 -1.00 -23.44 -6.01
C LYS A 204 -2.01 -23.62 -4.86
N ASP A 205 -1.90 -22.82 -3.81
CA ASP A 205 -2.72 -22.94 -2.59
C ASP A 205 -2.54 -24.30 -1.89
N ASN A 206 -1.28 -24.77 -1.86
CA ASN A 206 -0.90 -25.95 -1.10
C ASN A 206 -0.14 -25.52 0.17
N PRO A 207 -0.37 -26.17 1.33
CA PRO A 207 0.29 -25.82 2.59
C PRO A 207 1.77 -26.24 2.68
N ALA A 208 2.37 -26.74 1.59
CA ALA A 208 3.70 -27.35 1.62
C ALA A 208 4.79 -26.41 1.11
N ILE A 209 5.49 -25.75 2.03
CA ILE A 209 6.84 -25.25 1.77
C ILE A 209 7.82 -26.37 2.13
N MET A 210 8.58 -26.86 1.16
CA MET A 210 9.69 -27.77 1.44
C MET A 210 10.83 -26.97 2.11
N LEU A 211 11.01 -27.14 3.42
CA LEU A 211 12.09 -26.48 4.16
C LEU A 211 13.42 -27.16 3.90
N SER A 212 14.26 -26.53 3.08
CA SER A 212 15.69 -26.85 2.96
C SER A 212 16.53 -25.89 3.80
N ALA A 213 17.79 -26.24 4.09
CA ALA A 213 18.69 -25.38 4.86
C ALA A 213 18.80 -23.93 4.32
N PRO A 214 18.88 -23.68 2.98
CA PRO A 214 18.84 -22.32 2.46
C PRO A 214 17.52 -21.58 2.75
N THR A 215 16.38 -22.28 2.64
CA THR A 215 15.07 -21.71 2.95
C THR A 215 14.95 -21.38 4.45
N ASP A 216 15.48 -22.23 5.33
CA ASP A 216 15.46 -22.00 6.77
C ASP A 216 16.34 -20.81 7.20
N TYR A 217 17.54 -20.70 6.61
CA TYR A 217 18.39 -19.53 6.82
C TYR A 217 17.66 -18.24 6.39
N PHE A 218 17.02 -18.28 5.22
CA PHE A 218 16.23 -17.16 4.72
C PHE A 218 15.07 -16.80 5.67
N LEU A 219 14.30 -17.78 6.17
CA LEU A 219 13.25 -17.54 7.16
C LEU A 219 13.81 -16.95 8.46
N SER A 220 14.98 -17.39 8.90
CA SER A 220 15.65 -16.81 10.07
C SER A 220 15.97 -15.34 9.87
N LYS A 221 16.38 -14.93 8.66
CA LYS A 221 16.59 -13.51 8.33
C LYS A 221 15.32 -12.68 8.33
N ILE A 222 14.18 -13.27 7.99
CA ILE A 222 12.88 -12.62 8.18
C ILE A 222 12.60 -12.47 9.69
N ALA A 223 12.81 -13.52 10.48
CA ALA A 223 12.57 -13.51 11.93
C ALA A 223 13.50 -12.57 12.72
N ASP A 224 14.69 -12.30 12.20
CA ASP A 224 15.62 -11.30 12.74
C ASP A 224 15.06 -9.88 12.56
N ARG A 225 14.39 -9.61 11.43
CA ARG A 225 13.81 -8.30 11.11
C ARG A 225 12.40 -8.10 11.63
N ILE A 226 11.63 -9.18 11.75
CA ILE A 226 10.20 -9.18 12.10
C ILE A 226 9.98 -10.24 13.18
N PRO A 227 10.29 -9.93 14.45
CA PRO A 227 10.28 -10.89 15.55
C PRO A 227 8.95 -11.62 15.75
N GLU A 228 7.84 -11.00 15.37
CA GLU A 228 6.47 -11.54 15.44
C GLU A 228 6.35 -12.86 14.64
N THR A 229 7.11 -12.98 13.55
CA THR A 229 7.11 -14.16 12.66
C THR A 229 7.77 -15.39 13.29
N ARG A 230 8.54 -15.24 14.39
CA ARG A 230 9.31 -16.32 15.02
C ARG A 230 8.43 -17.51 15.39
N LYS A 231 7.25 -17.27 15.96
CA LYS A 231 6.31 -18.34 16.36
C LYS A 231 5.78 -19.10 15.15
N GLY A 232 5.41 -18.37 14.10
CA GLY A 232 4.95 -18.93 12.83
C GLY A 232 6.02 -19.79 12.13
N ILE A 233 7.24 -19.28 12.04
CA ILE A 233 8.39 -20.00 11.46
C ILE A 233 8.73 -21.25 12.30
N ALA A 234 8.70 -21.16 13.63
CA ALA A 234 8.91 -22.31 14.50
C ALA A 234 7.82 -23.38 14.34
N LYS A 235 6.57 -22.99 14.05
CA LYS A 235 5.50 -23.92 13.70
C LYS A 235 5.78 -24.62 12.36
N LEU A 236 6.20 -23.89 11.33
CA LEU A 236 6.59 -24.49 10.05
C LEU A 236 7.70 -25.53 10.18
N ARG A 237 8.76 -25.22 10.93
CA ARG A 237 9.89 -26.13 11.18
C ARG A 237 9.42 -27.47 11.76
N ARG A 238 8.46 -27.44 12.68
CA ARG A 238 7.86 -28.65 13.28
C ARG A 238 7.02 -29.43 12.27
N MET A 239 6.29 -28.74 11.42
CA MET A 239 5.39 -29.37 10.42
C MET A 239 6.13 -29.96 9.22
N SER A 240 7.33 -29.49 8.88
CA SER A 240 8.08 -29.97 7.71
C SER A 240 8.68 -31.37 7.95
N PRO A 241 8.30 -32.42 7.20
CA PRO A 241 8.78 -33.80 7.40
C PRO A 241 10.31 -33.92 7.33
N ASP A 242 10.93 -33.23 6.37
CA ASP A 242 12.36 -33.40 6.03
C ASP A 242 13.28 -32.31 6.62
N TYR A 243 12.87 -31.66 7.72
CA TYR A 243 13.70 -30.60 8.31
C TYR A 243 14.94 -31.21 8.98
N PRO A 244 16.19 -30.84 8.58
CA PRO A 244 17.42 -31.49 9.04
C PRO A 244 17.73 -31.28 10.53
N GLY A 245 16.95 -30.44 11.22
CA GLY A 245 17.03 -30.24 12.68
C GLY A 245 15.90 -30.88 13.47
N LYS A 246 15.07 -31.75 12.87
CA LYS A 246 14.13 -32.57 13.65
C LYS A 246 14.93 -33.60 14.46
N PRO A 247 14.73 -33.72 15.78
CA PRO A 247 15.18 -34.91 16.48
C PRO A 247 14.52 -36.12 15.82
N PRO A 248 15.22 -37.26 15.68
CA PRO A 248 14.62 -38.47 15.14
C PRO A 248 13.35 -38.77 15.93
N ILE A 249 12.28 -39.09 15.20
CA ILE A 249 11.02 -39.54 15.80
C ILE A 249 11.32 -40.93 16.37
N GLU A 250 11.29 -41.05 17.71
CA GLU A 250 11.24 -42.35 18.40
C GLU A 250 9.92 -43.09 18.12
#